data_AF-A0A1I5V249-F1
#
_entry.id   AF-A0A1I5V249-F1
#
_cell.length_a   1.000
_cell.length_b   1.000
_cell.length_c   1.000
_cell.angle_alpha   90.00
_cell.angle_beta   90.00
_cell.angle_gamma   90.00
#
_symmetry.space_group_name_H-M   'P 1'
#
loop_
_entity.id
_entity.type
_entity.pdbx_description
1 polymer ?
#
loop_
_entity_poly.entity_id
_entity_poly.type
_entity_poly.pdbx_seq_one_letter_code
_entity_poly.pdbx_strand_id
1 'polypeptide(L)'
;MSGANAVLDPIAAAAPEPLCWICKANKAASGEHKTKRSDLLAVLGKPSQEEPFFYHDLHKRNRPVGSLDAKILKNPVRICSHCNNARTQPHDFAWEAMSDRLRSRRLKVGRWVRCERIFGYSTKRQMINVHLFFLKLTGCMIAEAKANGHDVPIPLDPFSDAIMSGRPHPEVHLQFGRHDGGIGRSDLHVWKTDPGASILGGWLYQLDTIAVSVIYAQEGRFEHRRDLWHPYSWTSRKRFQIADFMYGKRDEAELAEEPGAQAAAVAPA
;
A
#
# COMPACT_ATOMS: atom_id res chain seq x y z
N MET A 1 48.72 -29.45 42.91
CA MET A 1 47.82 -28.28 42.83
C MET A 1 47.79 -27.81 41.38
N SER A 2 46.85 -28.31 40.58
CA SER A 2 46.66 -27.87 39.19
C SER A 2 45.33 -27.12 39.15
N GLY A 3 45.41 -25.80 39.06
CA GLY A 3 44.25 -24.91 38.97
C GLY A 3 43.80 -24.81 37.52
N ALA A 4 42.60 -25.29 37.22
CA ALA A 4 41.96 -25.07 35.94
C ALA A 4 41.44 -23.64 35.86
N ASN A 5 42.04 -22.82 35.00
CA ASN A 5 41.49 -21.51 34.63
C ASN A 5 40.32 -21.73 33.66
N ALA A 6 39.10 -21.47 34.15
CA ALA A 6 37.91 -21.38 33.31
C ALA A 6 37.99 -20.09 32.48
N VAL A 7 38.19 -20.25 31.17
CA VAL A 7 38.03 -19.19 30.19
C VAL A 7 36.53 -18.94 30.06
N LEU A 8 36.06 -17.78 30.54
CA LEU A 8 34.69 -17.33 30.34
C LEU A 8 34.57 -16.81 28.91
N ASP A 9 33.73 -17.45 28.10
CA ASP A 9 33.39 -16.98 26.76
C ASP A 9 32.77 -15.57 26.83
N PRO A 10 33.14 -14.65 25.91
CA PRO A 10 32.54 -13.34 25.85
C PRO A 10 31.08 -13.44 25.44
N ILE A 11 30.19 -12.96 26.30
CA ILE A 11 28.77 -12.79 26.00
C ILE A 11 28.66 -11.83 24.81
N ALA A 12 28.31 -12.37 23.63
CA ALA A 12 28.05 -11.56 22.45
C ALA A 12 26.97 -10.52 22.79
N ALA A 13 27.29 -9.23 22.66
CA ALA A 13 26.35 -8.16 22.87
C ALA A 13 25.16 -8.35 21.90
N ALA A 14 23.95 -8.45 22.46
CA ALA A 14 22.74 -8.54 21.66
C ALA A 14 22.64 -7.33 20.72
N ALA A 15 22.34 -7.58 19.45
CA ALA A 15 22.15 -6.52 18.47
C ALA A 15 21.09 -5.52 18.98
N PRO A 16 21.31 -4.20 18.81
CA PRO A 16 20.37 -3.19 19.27
C PRO A 16 18.99 -3.43 18.65
N GLU A 17 17.95 -3.33 19.47
CA GLU A 17 16.59 -3.56 19.01
C GLU A 17 16.18 -2.51 17.96
N PRO A 18 15.47 -2.89 16.89
CA PRO A 18 15.11 -1.95 15.84
C PRO A 18 14.14 -0.88 16.37
N LEU A 19 14.44 0.37 16.07
CA LEU A 19 13.58 1.50 16.37
C LEU A 19 12.45 1.62 15.34
N CYS A 20 11.33 2.21 15.76
CA CYS A 20 10.21 2.51 14.89
C CYS A 20 10.60 3.57 13.86
N TRP A 21 10.48 3.27 12.57
CA TRP A 21 10.84 4.21 11.51
C TRP A 21 10.01 5.50 11.49
N ILE A 22 8.79 5.49 12.06
CA ILE A 22 7.91 6.67 12.12
C ILE A 22 8.38 7.68 13.18
N CYS A 23 8.65 7.25 14.42
CA CYS A 23 9.02 8.19 15.49
C CYS A 23 10.52 8.21 15.80
N LYS A 24 11.27 7.23 15.31
CA LYS A 24 12.72 7.05 15.53
C LYS A 24 13.13 7.02 17.00
N ALA A 25 12.18 6.78 17.92
CA ALA A 25 12.40 6.87 19.36
C ALA A 25 12.01 5.59 20.10
N ASN A 26 10.86 4.99 19.75
CA ASN A 26 10.33 3.82 20.45
C ASN A 26 10.68 2.52 19.72
N LYS A 27 10.78 1.42 20.47
CA LYS A 27 10.95 0.06 19.93
C LYS A 27 9.89 -0.33 18.90
N ALA A 28 10.32 -0.89 17.78
CA ALA A 28 9.46 -1.45 16.73
C ALA A 28 8.85 -2.80 17.14
N ALA A 29 7.82 -2.78 17.99
CA ALA A 29 7.25 -4.00 18.58
C ALA A 29 5.92 -4.47 17.96
N SER A 30 5.27 -3.66 17.13
CA SER A 30 3.93 -3.91 16.57
C SER A 30 3.99 -4.15 15.05
N GLY A 31 3.37 -5.24 14.60
CA GLY A 31 3.30 -5.58 13.18
C GLY A 31 2.11 -4.91 12.50
N GLU A 32 2.39 -4.10 11.48
CA GLU A 32 1.37 -3.43 10.68
C GLU A 32 0.80 -4.39 9.63
N HIS A 33 -0.51 -4.39 9.39
CA HIS A 33 -1.10 -5.20 8.32
C HIS A 33 -0.71 -4.67 6.91
N LYS A 34 -0.49 -5.57 5.95
CA LYS A 34 -0.21 -5.21 4.53
C LYS A 34 -1.45 -4.58 3.87
N THR A 35 -2.60 -5.18 4.13
CA THR A 35 -3.94 -4.69 3.79
C THR A 35 -4.70 -4.54 5.10
N LYS A 36 -5.35 -3.40 5.31
CA LYS A 36 -6.00 -3.08 6.58
C LYS A 36 -6.95 -4.20 7.02
N ARG A 37 -6.84 -4.62 8.28
CA ARG A 37 -7.63 -5.75 8.84
C ARG A 37 -9.14 -5.55 8.70
N SER A 38 -9.64 -4.32 8.90
CA SER A 38 -11.08 -4.02 8.74
C SER A 38 -11.53 -4.18 7.30
N ASP A 39 -10.68 -3.82 6.33
CA ASP A 39 -10.96 -3.99 4.90
C ASP A 39 -11.02 -5.49 4.55
N LEU A 40 -10.08 -6.28 5.07
CA LEU A 40 -10.10 -7.74 4.95
C LEU A 40 -11.38 -8.33 5.52
N LEU A 41 -11.77 -7.92 6.73
CA LEU A 41 -13.01 -8.37 7.37
C LEU A 41 -14.25 -7.98 6.56
N ALA A 42 -14.26 -6.78 5.98
CA ALA A 42 -15.41 -6.29 5.23
C ALA A 42 -15.61 -6.99 3.87
N VAL A 43 -14.56 -7.60 3.31
CA VAL A 43 -14.62 -8.33 2.03
C VAL A 43 -14.68 -9.85 2.23
N LEU A 44 -13.86 -10.38 3.13
CA LEU A 44 -13.69 -11.82 3.32
C LEU A 44 -14.58 -12.39 4.45
N GLY A 45 -15.24 -11.53 5.23
CA GLY A 45 -15.99 -11.96 6.40
C GLY A 45 -15.08 -12.49 7.51
N LYS A 46 -15.53 -13.54 8.20
CA LYS A 46 -14.82 -14.14 9.34
C LYS A 46 -14.27 -15.51 8.94
N PRO A 47 -13.10 -15.58 8.27
CA PRO A 47 -12.53 -16.86 7.87
C PRO A 47 -12.17 -17.71 9.09
N SER A 48 -12.22 -19.03 8.92
CA SER A 48 -11.82 -20.03 9.92
C SER A 48 -10.89 -21.07 9.30
N GLN A 49 -10.47 -22.08 10.08
CA GLN A 49 -9.67 -23.18 9.52
C GLN A 49 -10.52 -24.08 8.62
N GLU A 50 -11.81 -24.20 8.90
CA GLU A 50 -12.79 -24.96 8.13
C GLU A 50 -13.20 -24.21 6.85
N GLU A 51 -13.27 -22.88 6.91
CA GLU A 51 -13.59 -22.00 5.78
C GLU A 51 -12.50 -20.92 5.61
N PRO A 52 -11.32 -21.30 5.07
CA PRO A 52 -10.22 -20.36 4.88
C PRO A 52 -10.43 -19.53 3.60
N PHE A 53 -9.81 -18.35 3.55
CA PHE A 53 -9.57 -17.68 2.28
C PHE A 53 -8.19 -18.06 1.72
N PHE A 54 -7.97 -17.81 0.44
CA PHE A 54 -6.72 -18.15 -0.23
C PHE A 54 -5.87 -16.89 -0.47
N TYR A 55 -4.66 -16.91 0.06
CA TYR A 55 -3.67 -15.86 -0.11
C TYR A 55 -2.69 -16.23 -1.23
N HIS A 56 -2.30 -15.22 -2.01
CA HIS A 56 -1.37 -15.34 -3.12
C HIS A 56 -0.27 -14.29 -3.01
N ASP A 57 0.97 -14.70 -3.25
CA ASP A 57 2.12 -13.81 -3.44
C ASP A 57 2.92 -14.26 -4.68
N LEU A 58 4.01 -13.54 -5.00
CA LEU A 58 4.87 -13.85 -6.14
C LEU A 58 5.51 -15.24 -6.07
N HIS A 59 5.67 -15.81 -4.88
CA HIS A 59 6.38 -17.07 -4.66
C HIS A 59 5.41 -18.25 -4.56
N LYS A 60 4.20 -18.03 -4.06
CA LYS A 60 3.24 -19.10 -3.79
C LYS A 60 1.80 -18.62 -3.91
N ARG A 61 1.02 -19.38 -4.67
CA ARG A 61 -0.42 -19.21 -4.86
C ARG A 61 -1.22 -20.11 -3.91
N ASN A 62 -2.50 -19.79 -3.70
CA ASN A 62 -3.49 -20.63 -3.02
C ASN A 62 -3.08 -21.08 -1.60
N ARG A 63 -2.50 -20.19 -0.80
CA ARG A 63 -2.17 -20.49 0.60
C ARG A 63 -3.44 -20.34 1.45
N PRO A 64 -3.96 -21.40 2.09
CA PRO A 64 -5.13 -21.25 2.95
C PRO A 64 -4.77 -20.43 4.19
N VAL A 65 -5.62 -19.46 4.52
CA VAL A 65 -5.48 -18.60 5.70
C VAL A 65 -6.82 -18.53 6.42
N GLY A 66 -6.88 -19.14 7.60
CA GLY A 66 -8.09 -19.18 8.43
C GLY A 66 -8.16 -18.10 9.52
N SER A 67 -7.38 -17.02 9.40
CA SER A 67 -7.41 -15.90 10.36
C SER A 67 -6.91 -14.60 9.75
N LEU A 68 -7.65 -13.52 9.98
CA LEU A 68 -7.25 -12.16 9.59
C LEU A 68 -6.07 -11.59 10.41
N ASP A 69 -5.66 -12.29 11.47
CA ASP A 69 -4.53 -11.92 12.32
C ASP A 69 -3.25 -12.69 11.98
N ALA A 70 -3.30 -13.54 10.95
CA ALA A 70 -2.18 -14.35 10.48
C ALA A 70 -0.95 -13.48 10.14
N LYS A 71 0.24 -13.95 10.54
CA LYS A 71 1.51 -13.24 10.35
C LYS A 71 1.81 -12.91 8.88
N ILE A 72 1.36 -13.76 7.95
CA ILE A 72 1.52 -13.57 6.50
C ILE A 72 0.87 -12.27 5.99
N LEU A 73 -0.18 -11.79 6.67
CA LEU A 73 -0.91 -10.57 6.33
C LEU A 73 -0.28 -9.31 6.94
N LYS A 74 0.82 -9.46 7.69
CA LYS A 74 1.52 -8.35 8.36
C LYS A 74 2.85 -8.07 7.64
N ASN A 75 3.25 -6.80 7.65
CA ASN A 75 4.57 -6.38 7.23
C ASN A 75 5.60 -6.97 8.21
N PRO A 76 6.71 -7.52 7.71
CA PRO A 76 7.79 -8.03 8.56
C PRO A 76 8.47 -6.91 9.34
N VAL A 77 8.58 -5.72 8.73
CA VAL A 77 9.02 -4.50 9.42
C VAL A 77 7.94 -4.02 10.37
N ARG A 78 8.34 -3.82 11.62
CA ARG A 78 7.47 -3.41 12.71
C ARG A 78 7.58 -1.90 12.95
N ILE A 79 6.55 -1.36 13.57
CA ILE A 79 6.52 0.00 14.12
C ILE A 79 6.19 -0.06 15.62
N CYS A 80 6.34 1.03 16.36
CA CYS A 80 5.99 1.01 17.78
C CYS A 80 4.46 1.01 17.96
N SER A 81 3.97 0.43 19.05
CA SER A 81 2.54 0.35 19.35
C SER A 81 1.88 1.73 19.47
N HIS A 82 2.59 2.74 19.96
CA HIS A 82 2.08 4.11 20.01
C HIS A 82 1.84 4.67 18.60
N CYS A 83 2.80 4.50 17.68
CA CYS A 83 2.63 4.94 16.30
C CYS A 83 1.52 4.16 15.60
N ASN A 84 1.48 2.84 15.81
CA ASN A 84 0.49 1.99 15.17
C ASN A 84 -0.94 2.27 15.64
N ASN A 85 -1.14 2.44 16.95
CA ASN A 85 -2.48 2.45 17.54
C ASN A 85 -3.00 3.85 17.87
N ALA A 86 -2.13 4.81 18.24
CA ALA A 86 -2.56 6.14 18.69
C ALA A 86 -2.26 7.21 17.64
N ARG A 87 -1.03 7.24 17.11
CA ARG A 87 -0.61 8.26 16.12
C ARG A 87 -1.39 8.13 14.83
N THR A 88 -1.49 6.92 14.29
CA THR A 88 -2.02 6.69 12.94
C THR A 88 -3.48 6.27 12.89
N GLN A 89 -4.11 6.02 14.04
CA GLN A 89 -5.52 5.65 14.12
C GLN A 89 -6.49 6.65 13.44
N PRO A 90 -6.32 7.98 13.54
CA PRO A 90 -7.16 8.92 12.79
C PRO A 90 -7.06 8.74 11.27
N HIS A 91 -5.92 8.24 10.76
CA HIS A 91 -5.71 7.93 9.35
C HIS A 91 -6.45 6.65 8.97
N ASP A 92 -6.33 5.62 9.79
CA ASP A 92 -7.02 4.34 9.62
C ASP A 92 -8.54 4.52 9.57
N PHE A 93 -9.10 5.35 10.47
CA PHE A 93 -10.53 5.67 10.49
C PHE A 93 -10.99 6.49 9.29
N ALA A 94 -10.18 7.45 8.83
CA ALA A 94 -10.53 8.24 7.66
C ALA A 94 -10.58 7.37 6.39
N TRP A 95 -9.61 6.46 6.23
CA TRP A 95 -9.64 5.50 5.13
C TRP A 95 -10.84 4.56 5.23
N GLU A 96 -11.16 4.02 6.40
CA GLU A 96 -12.36 3.17 6.60
C GLU A 96 -13.64 3.85 6.15
N ALA A 97 -13.86 5.08 6.64
CA ALA A 97 -15.06 5.83 6.30
C ALA A 97 -15.12 6.13 4.79
N MET A 98 -13.98 6.33 4.14
CA MET A 98 -13.92 6.53 2.69
C MET A 98 -14.16 5.24 1.91
N SER A 99 -13.49 4.15 2.27
CA SER A 99 -13.58 2.87 1.58
C SER A 99 -15.00 2.32 1.69
N ASP A 100 -15.63 2.39 2.86
CA ASP A 100 -17.03 2.01 3.06
C ASP A 100 -17.97 2.80 2.16
N ARG A 101 -17.82 4.13 2.12
CA ARG A 101 -18.68 5.02 1.31
C ARG A 101 -18.50 4.80 -0.19
N LEU A 102 -17.32 4.38 -0.61
CA LEU A 102 -17.01 4.12 -2.01
C LEU A 102 -17.50 2.74 -2.44
N ARG A 103 -17.35 1.71 -1.60
CA ARG A 103 -17.84 0.34 -1.87
C ARG A 103 -19.37 0.30 -1.92
N SER A 104 -20.04 1.12 -1.10
CA SER A 104 -21.49 1.26 -1.12
C SER A 104 -22.03 1.97 -2.38
N ARG A 105 -21.18 2.33 -3.35
CA ARG A 105 -21.56 3.07 -4.57
C ARG A 105 -21.18 2.27 -5.80
N ARG A 106 -22.03 2.36 -6.83
CA ARG A 106 -21.66 1.95 -8.19
C ARG A 106 -20.70 2.98 -8.80
N LEU A 107 -19.40 2.76 -8.62
CA LEU A 107 -18.36 3.60 -9.21
C LEU A 107 -18.42 3.50 -10.74
N LYS A 108 -18.37 4.65 -11.41
CA LYS A 108 -18.34 4.77 -12.87
C LYS A 108 -17.02 5.42 -13.26
N VAL A 109 -16.24 4.74 -14.11
CA VAL A 109 -14.99 5.28 -14.68
C VAL A 109 -15.26 6.64 -15.34
N GLY A 110 -14.32 7.56 -15.18
CA GLY A 110 -14.41 8.93 -15.70
C GLY A 110 -15.31 9.87 -14.88
N ARG A 111 -16.09 9.36 -13.91
CA ARG A 111 -16.96 10.20 -13.07
C ARG A 111 -16.17 10.89 -11.98
N TRP A 112 -16.50 12.16 -11.74
CA TRP A 112 -15.96 12.92 -10.60
C TRP A 112 -16.70 12.59 -9.30
N VAL A 113 -15.93 12.35 -8.23
CA VAL A 113 -16.42 12.22 -6.87
C VAL A 113 -15.94 13.41 -6.05
N ARG A 114 -16.88 14.17 -5.48
CA ARG A 114 -16.58 15.24 -4.51
C ARG A 114 -16.27 14.63 -3.15
N CYS A 115 -15.14 14.99 -2.56
CA CYS A 115 -14.72 14.47 -1.25
C CYS A 115 -15.70 14.86 -0.13
N GLU A 116 -16.37 15.99 -0.28
CA GLU A 116 -17.47 16.45 0.59
C GLU A 116 -18.65 15.48 0.65
N ARG A 117 -18.93 14.74 -0.43
CA ARG A 117 -19.98 13.69 -0.40
C ARG A 117 -19.56 12.46 0.40
N ILE A 118 -18.31 12.38 0.84
CA ILE A 118 -17.77 11.31 1.68
C ILE A 118 -17.70 11.80 3.13
N PHE A 119 -17.11 12.98 3.35
CA PHE A 119 -16.74 13.45 4.69
C PHE A 119 -17.50 14.68 5.21
N GLY A 120 -18.41 15.25 4.44
CA GLY A 120 -19.16 16.45 4.80
C GLY A 120 -18.24 17.62 5.16
N TYR A 121 -18.53 18.28 6.29
CA TYR A 121 -17.82 19.47 6.76
C TYR A 121 -16.34 19.25 7.13
N SER A 122 -15.90 18.00 7.34
CA SER A 122 -14.52 17.69 7.76
C SER A 122 -13.58 17.30 6.61
N THR A 123 -14.01 17.52 5.36
CA THR A 123 -13.36 17.02 4.13
C THR A 123 -11.85 17.24 4.08
N LYS A 124 -11.37 18.47 4.33
CA LYS A 124 -9.93 18.77 4.22
C LYS A 124 -9.11 17.90 5.18
N ARG A 125 -9.53 17.84 6.45
CA ARG A 125 -8.84 17.06 7.48
C ARG A 125 -8.89 15.57 7.16
N GLN A 126 -10.05 15.06 6.78
CA GLN A 126 -10.22 13.63 6.50
C GLN A 126 -9.46 13.17 5.26
N MET A 127 -9.42 13.97 4.20
CA MET A 127 -8.62 13.63 3.04
C MET A 127 -7.11 13.68 3.32
N ILE A 128 -6.64 14.58 4.21
CA ILE A 128 -5.25 14.53 4.70
C ILE A 128 -5.01 13.23 5.48
N ASN A 129 -5.96 12.83 6.33
CA ASN A 129 -5.86 11.55 7.05
C ASN A 129 -5.83 10.35 6.09
N VAL A 130 -6.62 10.35 5.01
CA VAL A 130 -6.54 9.34 3.94
C VAL A 130 -5.15 9.35 3.28
N HIS A 131 -4.59 10.53 3.02
CA HIS A 131 -3.22 10.65 2.52
C HIS A 131 -2.20 9.98 3.44
N LEU A 132 -2.24 10.33 4.73
CA LEU A 132 -1.32 9.83 5.74
C LEU A 132 -1.48 8.31 5.99
N PHE A 133 -2.68 7.75 5.77
CA PHE A 133 -2.88 6.30 5.78
C PHE A 133 -2.03 5.61 4.70
N PHE A 134 -2.07 6.11 3.46
CA PHE A 134 -1.26 5.55 2.39
C PHE A 134 0.24 5.82 2.57
N LEU A 135 0.64 6.91 3.24
CA LEU A 135 2.04 7.14 3.63
C LEU A 135 2.56 6.11 4.63
N LYS A 136 1.74 5.72 5.62
CA LYS A 136 2.08 4.66 6.58
C LYS A 136 2.40 3.36 5.85
N LEU A 137 1.52 2.94 4.93
CA LEU A 137 1.71 1.71 4.16
C LEU A 137 2.93 1.80 3.23
N THR A 138 3.10 2.92 2.53
CA THR A 138 4.25 3.15 1.64
C THR A 138 5.57 3.14 2.41
N GLY A 139 5.62 3.82 3.56
CA GLY A 139 6.81 3.84 4.41
C GLY A 139 7.17 2.45 4.94
N CYS A 140 6.18 1.63 5.31
CA CYS A 140 6.40 0.22 5.66
C CYS A 140 7.00 -0.58 4.48
N MET A 141 6.54 -0.36 3.24
CA MET A 141 7.09 -1.04 2.05
C MET A 141 8.53 -0.61 1.76
N ILE A 142 8.85 0.69 1.87
CA ILE A 142 10.21 1.21 1.70
C ILE A 142 11.14 0.64 2.79
N ALA A 143 10.69 0.63 4.04
CA ALA A 143 11.46 0.10 5.16
C ALA A 143 11.70 -1.42 5.01
N GLU A 144 10.69 -2.17 4.55
CA GLU A 144 10.79 -3.60 4.26
C GLU A 144 11.80 -3.88 3.15
N ALA A 145 11.72 -3.15 2.03
CA ALA A 145 12.67 -3.31 0.93
C ALA A 145 14.11 -3.03 1.38
N LYS A 146 14.35 -1.95 2.14
CA LYS A 146 15.67 -1.62 2.70
C LYS A 146 16.18 -2.69 3.68
N ALA A 147 15.31 -3.21 4.54
CA ALA A 147 15.66 -4.29 5.48
C ALA A 147 16.03 -5.60 4.75
N ASN A 148 15.46 -5.83 3.56
CA ASN A 148 15.79 -6.95 2.69
C ASN A 148 17.01 -6.69 1.77
N GLY A 149 17.74 -5.59 1.97
CA GLY A 149 18.95 -5.26 1.23
C GLY A 149 18.72 -4.64 -0.15
N HIS A 150 17.49 -4.21 -0.47
CA HIS A 150 17.21 -3.50 -1.71
C HIS A 150 17.53 -2.01 -1.59
N ASP A 151 18.18 -1.45 -2.62
CA ASP A 151 18.34 0.00 -2.77
C ASP A 151 17.04 0.61 -3.33
N VAL A 152 16.26 1.25 -2.46
CA VAL A 152 15.06 2.00 -2.84
C VAL A 152 15.40 3.48 -2.80
N PRO A 153 15.49 4.17 -3.96
CA PRO A 153 15.89 5.57 -4.04
C PRO A 153 14.78 6.54 -3.58
N ILE A 154 13.91 6.11 -2.66
CA ILE A 154 12.90 6.96 -2.03
C ILE A 154 13.32 7.17 -0.56
N PRO A 155 13.56 8.43 -0.13
CA PRO A 155 13.94 8.70 1.25
C PRO A 155 12.77 8.39 2.19
N LEU A 156 13.05 7.66 3.28
CA LEU A 156 12.01 7.27 4.25
C LEU A 156 11.67 8.40 5.24
N ASP A 157 12.63 9.29 5.49
CA ASP A 157 12.51 10.37 6.47
C ASP A 157 11.36 11.33 6.21
N PRO A 158 11.12 11.81 4.97
CA PRO A 158 9.96 12.64 4.66
C PRO A 158 8.60 11.99 4.97
N PHE A 159 8.48 10.64 4.89
CA PHE A 159 7.26 9.93 5.28
C PHE A 159 7.05 9.94 6.79
N SER A 160 8.14 9.72 7.56
CA SER A 160 8.16 9.88 9.01
C SER A 160 7.70 11.29 9.40
N ASP A 161 8.31 12.32 8.80
CA ASP A 161 8.03 13.72 9.12
C ASP A 161 6.58 14.11 8.80
N ALA A 162 6.04 13.65 7.67
CA ALA A 162 4.65 13.84 7.29
C ALA A 162 3.68 13.25 8.33
N ILE A 163 3.91 12.01 8.77
CA ILE A 163 3.07 11.34 9.79
C ILE A 163 3.20 12.02 11.16
N MET A 164 4.43 12.36 11.57
CA MET A 164 4.68 12.98 12.87
C MET A 164 4.13 14.39 12.97
N SER A 165 4.16 15.16 11.89
CA SER A 165 3.62 16.52 11.82
C SER A 165 2.15 16.61 11.42
N GLY A 166 1.55 15.52 10.94
CA GLY A 166 0.20 15.50 10.36
C GLY A 166 0.09 16.31 9.06
N ARG A 167 1.21 16.59 8.40
CA ARG A 167 1.25 17.34 7.13
C ARG A 167 1.33 16.38 5.94
N PRO A 168 0.71 16.71 4.80
CA PRO A 168 0.85 15.92 3.58
C PRO A 168 2.30 15.83 3.10
N HIS A 169 2.67 14.66 2.58
CA HIS A 169 3.91 14.49 1.81
C HIS A 169 3.75 15.10 0.41
N PRO A 170 4.63 16.02 -0.02
CA PRO A 170 4.45 16.80 -1.25
C PRO A 170 4.56 15.96 -2.53
N GLU A 171 5.36 14.90 -2.50
CA GLU A 171 5.66 14.04 -3.66
C GLU A 171 4.77 12.80 -3.77
N VAL A 172 3.79 12.60 -2.88
CA VAL A 172 2.90 11.43 -2.95
C VAL A 172 1.54 11.87 -3.48
N HIS A 173 1.02 11.14 -4.44
CA HIS A 173 -0.27 11.40 -5.08
C HIS A 173 -1.13 10.14 -5.03
N LEU A 174 -2.46 10.32 -4.97
CA LEU A 174 -3.41 9.22 -4.95
C LEU A 174 -4.30 9.25 -6.18
N GLN A 175 -4.48 8.11 -6.85
CA GLN A 175 -5.48 7.95 -7.89
C GLN A 175 -6.52 6.92 -7.42
N PHE A 176 -7.78 7.32 -7.34
CA PHE A 176 -8.86 6.42 -6.94
C PHE A 176 -9.58 5.91 -8.18
N GLY A 177 -9.91 4.63 -8.22
CA GLY A 177 -10.55 4.04 -9.38
C GLY A 177 -11.38 2.82 -9.07
N ARG A 178 -12.00 2.31 -10.12
CA ARG A 178 -12.79 1.09 -10.08
C ARG A 178 -11.88 -0.10 -10.36
N HIS A 179 -12.07 -1.16 -9.60
CA HIS A 179 -11.38 -2.44 -9.74
C HIS A 179 -12.39 -3.55 -10.04
N ASP A 180 -11.94 -4.64 -10.64
CA ASP A 180 -12.76 -5.78 -11.09
C ASP A 180 -12.86 -6.93 -10.07
N GLY A 181 -12.26 -6.78 -8.88
CA GLY A 181 -12.46 -7.67 -7.74
C GLY A 181 -11.15 -8.11 -7.10
N GLY A 182 -11.21 -8.62 -5.87
CA GLY A 182 -10.03 -9.03 -5.11
C GLY A 182 -9.60 -8.03 -4.05
N ILE A 183 -8.68 -8.44 -3.19
CA ILE A 183 -8.25 -7.66 -2.03
C ILE A 183 -6.77 -7.89 -1.77
N GLY A 184 -6.01 -6.82 -1.59
CA GLY A 184 -4.57 -6.92 -1.44
C GLY A 184 -3.84 -5.62 -1.76
N ARG A 185 -2.56 -5.76 -2.07
CA ARG A 185 -1.73 -4.69 -2.63
C ARG A 185 -0.69 -5.27 -3.58
N SER A 186 -0.24 -4.48 -4.55
CA SER A 186 0.95 -4.80 -5.35
C SER A 186 2.23 -4.53 -4.57
N ASP A 187 3.36 -4.95 -5.14
CA ASP A 187 4.67 -4.50 -4.70
C ASP A 187 4.88 -3.01 -5.03
N LEU A 188 5.87 -2.41 -4.35
CA LEU A 188 6.34 -1.06 -4.66
C LEU A 188 7.30 -1.16 -5.83
N HIS A 189 6.89 -0.62 -6.97
CA HIS A 189 7.75 -0.51 -8.12
C HIS A 189 8.35 0.88 -8.17
N VAL A 190 9.65 0.97 -8.47
CA VAL A 190 10.38 2.24 -8.53
C VAL A 190 11.22 2.26 -9.80
N TRP A 191 11.20 3.39 -10.50
CA TRP A 191 11.93 3.60 -11.74
C TRP A 191 12.54 5.00 -11.76
N LYS A 192 13.64 5.13 -12.52
CA LYS A 192 14.27 6.42 -12.81
C LYS A 192 13.85 6.83 -14.22
N THR A 193 13.36 8.06 -14.38
CA THR A 193 13.00 8.59 -15.70
C THR A 193 14.25 8.98 -16.50
N ASP A 194 14.17 8.82 -17.82
CA ASP A 194 15.14 9.32 -18.79
C ASP A 194 14.40 10.26 -19.77
N PRO A 195 14.88 11.49 -20.04
CA PRO A 195 16.02 12.19 -19.47
C PRO A 195 15.72 12.86 -18.12
N GLY A 196 16.68 12.80 -17.18
CA GLY A 196 16.65 13.61 -15.95
C GLY A 196 16.68 12.87 -14.62
N ALA A 197 16.81 11.53 -14.63
CA ALA A 197 17.03 10.69 -13.44
C ALA A 197 16.01 10.90 -12.31
N SER A 198 14.79 11.35 -12.63
CA SER A 198 13.77 11.62 -11.61
C SER A 198 13.21 10.31 -11.09
N ILE A 199 12.98 10.26 -9.79
CA ILE A 199 12.49 9.03 -9.14
C ILE A 199 10.96 9.05 -9.16
N LEU A 200 10.40 8.02 -9.78
CA LEU A 200 8.96 7.76 -9.80
C LEU A 200 8.73 6.35 -9.24
N GLY A 201 7.76 6.22 -8.36
CA GLY A 201 7.38 4.95 -7.77
C GLY A 201 5.87 4.81 -7.69
N GLY A 202 5.40 3.57 -7.71
CA GLY A 202 3.98 3.29 -7.73
C GLY A 202 3.65 1.94 -7.10
N TRP A 203 2.50 1.87 -6.46
CA TRP A 203 1.88 0.62 -6.03
C TRP A 203 0.36 0.76 -5.98
N LEU A 204 -0.34 -0.38 -6.03
CA LEU A 204 -1.80 -0.46 -6.02
C LEU A 204 -2.29 -1.03 -4.69
N TYR A 205 -3.29 -0.39 -4.09
CA TYR A 205 -4.11 -0.95 -3.02
C TYR A 205 -5.44 -1.39 -3.60
N GLN A 206 -5.77 -2.68 -3.48
CA GLN A 206 -6.97 -3.27 -4.07
C GLN A 206 -7.96 -3.65 -2.97
N LEU A 207 -9.21 -3.23 -3.15
CA LEU A 207 -10.27 -3.44 -2.18
C LEU A 207 -11.61 -3.65 -2.90
N ASP A 208 -11.90 -4.90 -3.22
CA ASP A 208 -13.13 -5.34 -3.89
C ASP A 208 -13.34 -4.54 -5.19
N THR A 209 -14.31 -3.62 -5.22
CA THR A 209 -14.67 -2.79 -6.38
C THR A 209 -13.85 -1.50 -6.49
N ILE A 210 -12.93 -1.24 -5.57
CA ILE A 210 -12.09 -0.04 -5.49
C ILE A 210 -10.63 -0.43 -5.68
N ALA A 211 -9.88 0.40 -6.38
CA ALA A 211 -8.43 0.43 -6.26
C ALA A 211 -7.93 1.85 -6.01
N VAL A 212 -6.78 1.95 -5.34
CA VAL A 212 -6.03 3.19 -5.14
C VAL A 212 -4.61 3.00 -5.65
N SER A 213 -4.22 3.75 -6.67
CA SER A 213 -2.82 3.87 -7.06
C SER A 213 -2.16 4.94 -6.22
N VAL A 214 -1.10 4.55 -5.51
CA VAL A 214 -0.27 5.45 -4.70
C VAL A 214 1.01 5.70 -5.49
N ILE A 215 1.23 6.96 -5.84
CA ILE A 215 2.30 7.37 -6.75
C ILE A 215 3.23 8.29 -6.00
N TYR A 216 4.51 7.93 -5.89
CA TYR A 216 5.57 8.82 -5.46
C TYR A 216 6.21 9.44 -6.71
N ALA A 217 6.26 10.76 -6.81
CA ALA A 217 6.91 11.45 -7.91
C ALA A 217 7.75 12.60 -7.37
N GLN A 218 9.07 12.54 -7.61
CA GLN A 218 10.02 13.53 -7.11
C GLN A 218 9.64 14.97 -7.50
N GLU A 219 9.77 15.90 -6.56
CA GLU A 219 9.32 17.29 -6.69
C GLU A 219 9.97 18.00 -7.89
N GLY A 220 9.20 18.87 -8.54
CA GLY A 220 9.65 19.64 -9.71
C GLY A 220 9.77 18.84 -11.01
N ARG A 221 9.46 17.53 -10.98
CA ARG A 221 9.61 16.62 -12.13
C ARG A 221 8.33 15.89 -12.51
N PHE A 222 7.21 16.29 -11.91
CA PHE A 222 5.91 15.67 -12.13
C PHE A 222 4.90 16.69 -12.67
N GLU A 223 4.37 16.43 -13.86
CA GLU A 223 3.34 17.27 -14.46
C GLU A 223 2.03 17.18 -13.69
N HIS A 224 1.36 18.32 -13.54
CA HIS A 224 0.10 18.40 -12.84
C HIS A 224 -0.99 17.60 -13.56
N ARG A 225 -1.42 16.49 -12.95
CA ARG A 225 -2.45 15.60 -13.50
C ARG A 225 -3.78 15.79 -12.78
N ARG A 226 -4.85 16.03 -13.56
CA ARG A 226 -6.20 16.30 -13.02
C ARG A 226 -6.83 15.07 -12.35
N ASP A 227 -6.46 13.89 -12.81
CA ASP A 227 -6.92 12.59 -12.33
C ASP A 227 -6.21 12.15 -11.04
N LEU A 228 -5.07 12.76 -10.70
CA LEU A 228 -4.35 12.52 -9.46
C LEU A 228 -4.79 13.48 -8.36
N TRP A 229 -5.08 12.92 -7.19
CA TRP A 229 -5.47 13.65 -6.00
C TRP A 229 -4.24 13.98 -5.13
N HIS A 230 -4.16 15.23 -4.70
CA HIS A 230 -3.20 15.69 -3.69
C HIS A 230 -3.84 16.85 -2.90
N PRO A 231 -3.62 17.00 -1.58
CA PRO A 231 -4.24 18.06 -0.78
C PRO A 231 -3.82 19.48 -1.19
N TYR A 232 -2.64 19.64 -1.80
CA TYR A 232 -2.19 20.92 -2.35
C TYR A 232 -2.53 21.14 -3.83
N SER A 233 -3.15 20.15 -4.48
CA SER A 233 -3.58 20.29 -5.87
C SER A 233 -4.69 21.34 -6.00
N TRP A 234 -4.49 22.30 -6.91
CA TRP A 234 -5.51 23.30 -7.23
C TRP A 234 -6.77 22.70 -7.85
N THR A 235 -6.63 21.63 -8.66
CA THR A 235 -7.74 21.07 -9.44
C THR A 235 -8.42 19.88 -8.77
N SER A 236 -7.71 19.13 -7.93
CA SER A 236 -8.18 17.85 -7.38
C SER A 236 -8.26 17.81 -5.86
N ARG A 237 -7.78 18.81 -5.09
CA ARG A 237 -7.89 18.76 -3.60
C ARG A 237 -9.31 18.56 -3.05
N LYS A 238 -10.36 18.91 -3.82
CA LYS A 238 -11.77 18.76 -3.42
C LYS A 238 -12.50 17.57 -4.09
N ARG A 239 -11.89 16.93 -5.09
CA ARG A 239 -12.53 15.90 -5.92
C ARG A 239 -11.51 15.05 -6.67
N PHE A 240 -11.85 13.82 -6.96
CA PHE A 240 -11.04 12.94 -7.82
C PHE A 240 -11.93 12.33 -8.91
N GLN A 241 -11.31 11.94 -10.02
CA GLN A 241 -11.98 11.23 -11.10
C GLN A 241 -11.75 9.73 -10.89
N ILE A 242 -12.79 8.91 -11.07
CA ILE A 242 -12.66 7.45 -10.99
C ILE A 242 -11.84 6.96 -12.18
N ALA A 243 -10.62 6.48 -11.92
CA ALA A 243 -9.79 5.80 -12.89
C ALA A 243 -10.29 4.38 -13.18
N ASP A 244 -9.79 3.81 -14.28
CA ASP A 244 -10.04 2.42 -14.66
C ASP A 244 -8.85 1.55 -14.26
N PHE A 245 -9.07 0.65 -13.31
CA PHE A 245 -8.11 -0.38 -12.88
C PHE A 245 -8.63 -1.79 -13.15
N MET A 246 -9.57 -1.97 -14.09
CA MET A 246 -10.10 -3.29 -14.42
C MET A 246 -9.17 -4.03 -15.39
N TYR A 247 -8.03 -4.49 -14.88
CA TYR A 247 -7.00 -5.16 -15.68
C TYR A 247 -7.42 -6.56 -16.14
N GLY A 248 -8.07 -7.35 -15.28
CA GLY A 248 -8.45 -8.73 -15.62
C GLY A 248 -9.46 -8.80 -16.76
N LYS A 249 -10.44 -7.89 -16.80
CA LYS A 249 -11.40 -7.82 -17.91
C LYS A 249 -10.79 -7.34 -19.22
N ARG A 250 -9.69 -6.57 -19.17
CA ARG A 250 -8.97 -6.18 -20.39
C ARG A 250 -8.18 -7.34 -20.93
N ASP A 251 -7.46 -8.06 -20.07
CA ASP A 251 -6.71 -9.26 -20.48
C ASP A 251 -7.65 -10.29 -21.13
N GLU A 252 -8.83 -10.54 -20.55
CA GLU A 252 -9.84 -11.43 -21.13
C GLU A 252 -10.38 -10.93 -22.49
N ALA A 253 -10.59 -9.62 -22.64
CA ALA A 253 -11.09 -9.03 -23.89
C ALA A 253 -10.01 -8.99 -24.98
N GLU A 254 -8.78 -8.63 -24.64
CA GLU A 254 -7.61 -8.64 -25.54
C GLU A 254 -7.30 -10.08 -26.00
N LEU A 255 -7.38 -11.07 -25.11
CA LEU A 255 -7.26 -12.49 -25.47
C LEU A 255 -8.44 -12.99 -26.33
N ALA A 256 -9.64 -12.44 -26.17
CA ALA A 256 -10.80 -12.78 -27.00
C ALA A 256 -10.78 -12.10 -28.38
N GLU A 257 -10.05 -10.98 -28.53
CA GLU A 257 -9.91 -10.22 -29.77
C GLU A 257 -8.73 -10.66 -30.66
N GLU A 258 -8.01 -11.74 -30.33
CA GLU A 258 -7.06 -12.41 -31.24
C GLU A 258 -7.65 -13.64 -31.99
N PRO A 259 -8.52 -13.49 -33.00
CA PRO A 259 -8.77 -14.55 -33.97
C PRO A 259 -7.80 -14.39 -35.15
N GLY A 260 -6.67 -15.12 -35.16
CA GLY A 260 -5.87 -15.19 -36.40
C GLY A 260 -4.42 -15.67 -36.41
N ALA A 261 -3.81 -16.12 -35.32
CA ALA A 261 -2.39 -16.51 -35.34
C ALA A 261 -2.13 -17.92 -34.77
N GLN A 262 -2.56 -18.96 -35.50
CA GLN A 262 -1.79 -20.18 -35.82
C GLN A 262 -2.71 -21.30 -36.33
N ALA A 263 -3.05 -21.20 -37.62
CA ALA A 263 -3.32 -22.37 -38.44
C ALA A 263 -2.51 -22.20 -39.73
N ALA A 264 -1.19 -22.38 -39.64
CA ALA A 264 -0.31 -22.45 -40.79
C ALA A 264 0.56 -23.72 -40.69
N ALA A 265 0.12 -24.72 -41.46
CA ALA A 265 0.91 -25.73 -42.16
C ALA A 265 1.81 -26.69 -41.36
N VAL A 266 1.29 -27.90 -41.16
CA VAL A 266 2.05 -29.12 -41.47
C VAL A 266 1.13 -30.01 -42.32
N ALA A 267 1.28 -29.93 -43.64
CA ALA A 267 0.78 -30.95 -44.55
C ALA A 267 1.88 -32.01 -44.72
N PRO A 268 1.56 -33.32 -44.67
CA PRO A 268 2.54 -34.37 -44.86
C PRO A 268 2.85 -34.54 -46.36
N ALA A 269 4.13 -34.76 -46.68
CA ALA A 269 4.58 -35.38 -47.92
C ALA A 269 5.05 -36.81 -47.61
#